data_AF-A0A0F9J833-F1
#
_entry.id   AF-A0A0F9J833-F1
#
_cell.length_a   1.000
_cell.length_b   1.000
_cell.length_c   1.000
_cell.angle_alpha   90.00
_cell.angle_beta   90.00
_cell.angle_gamma   90.00
#
_symmetry.space_group_name_H-M   'P 1'
#
loop_
_entity.id
_entity.type
_entity.pdbx_description
1 polymer ?
#
loop_
_entity_poly.entity_id
_entity_poly.type
_entity_poly.pdbx_seq_one_letter_code
_entity_poly.pdbx_strand_id
1 'polypeptide(L)'
;MKEAFREHNPNKKTKERLDHILSIIAEYETQDIKLTERQLFYQLVSRNVVKNTLKSYKSVCSIITNGRYSGRIDWDAIEDRVRIPYRHSQFDGVEDLVESAIYAYRLDRWKGQEYYVELYTEKNALTSILRPLTDKYHIYLNVNVGYTSATAMYDASKRFLEATEDNKECILLYLGDHDPSGLDMVRDVRTRLNEFCEHKAVEVIPIALTYKQVKKHNLPPNFVKETDSRAGDYSKLYGSESWEVDALRPEILQELITDAIEKYRNVDLVEKVLEQEEDDKLKLEKYAKRLANASKK
;
A
#
# COMPACT_ATOMS: atom_id res chain seq x y z
N MET A 1 -10.08 -6.17 19.77
CA MET A 1 -10.44 -6.80 21.05
C MET A 1 -10.83 -8.25 20.80
N LYS A 2 -10.28 -9.20 21.58
CA LYS A 2 -10.68 -10.62 21.50
C LYS A 2 -12.06 -10.82 22.11
N GLU A 3 -13.05 -11.01 21.26
CA GLU A 3 -14.43 -11.27 21.64
C GLU A 3 -14.88 -12.60 21.06
N ALA A 4 -15.51 -13.44 21.89
CA ALA A 4 -16.03 -14.74 21.49
C ALA A 4 -17.55 -14.70 21.38
N PHE A 5 -18.08 -15.19 20.27
CA PHE A 5 -19.51 -15.22 19.97
C PHE A 5 -20.02 -16.64 19.67
N ARG A 6 -19.13 -17.60 19.39
CA ARG A 6 -19.48 -19.01 19.12
C ARG A 6 -18.38 -19.94 19.62
N GLU A 7 -18.77 -21.07 20.20
CA GLU A 7 -17.82 -22.14 20.46
C GLU A 7 -17.35 -22.79 19.16
N HIS A 8 -16.04 -23.04 19.06
CA HIS A 8 -15.46 -23.75 17.93
C HIS A 8 -14.39 -24.73 18.42
N ASN A 9 -14.62 -26.02 18.15
CA ASN A 9 -13.71 -27.11 18.49
C ASN A 9 -13.07 -27.68 17.22
N PRO A 10 -11.94 -27.11 16.76
CA PRO A 10 -11.28 -27.57 15.54
C PRO A 10 -10.66 -28.95 15.73
N ASN A 11 -10.65 -29.76 14.65
CA ASN A 11 -9.86 -30.99 14.63
C ASN A 11 -8.35 -30.69 14.74
N LYS A 12 -7.54 -31.71 15.03
CA LYS A 12 -6.08 -31.55 15.26
C LYS A 12 -5.37 -30.77 14.16
N LYS A 13 -5.63 -31.11 12.89
CA LYS A 13 -5.02 -30.46 11.73
C LYS A 13 -5.43 -28.98 11.59
N THR A 14 -6.69 -28.67 11.88
CA THR A 14 -7.18 -27.29 11.88
C THR A 14 -6.57 -26.50 13.04
N LYS A 15 -6.38 -27.13 14.21
CA LYS A 15 -5.73 -26.51 15.36
C LYS A 15 -4.27 -26.14 15.04
N GLU A 16 -3.50 -27.06 14.48
CA GLU A 16 -2.11 -26.81 14.06
C GLU A 16 -2.01 -25.63 13.08
N ARG A 17 -2.92 -25.55 12.10
CA ARG A 17 -2.97 -24.42 11.16
C ARG A 17 -3.35 -23.10 11.83
N LEU A 18 -4.27 -23.14 12.79
CA LEU A 18 -4.64 -21.95 13.56
C LEU A 18 -3.48 -21.45 14.41
N ASP A 19 -2.69 -22.35 15.01
CA ASP A 19 -1.51 -21.99 15.79
C ASP A 19 -0.45 -21.31 14.90
N HIS A 20 -0.24 -21.79 13.67
CA HIS A 20 0.61 -21.09 12.69
C HIS A 20 0.07 -19.72 12.30
N ILE A 21 -1.25 -19.59 12.08
CA ILE A 21 -1.89 -18.30 11.79
C ILE A 21 -1.64 -17.30 12.92
N LEU A 22 -1.88 -17.72 14.18
CA LEU A 22 -1.67 -16.87 15.35
C LEU A 22 -0.20 -16.45 15.51
N SER A 23 0.73 -17.36 15.22
CA SER A 23 2.16 -17.05 15.24
C SER A 23 2.53 -15.99 14.19
N ILE A 24 2.00 -16.10 12.97
CA ILE A 24 2.27 -15.11 11.91
C ILE A 24 1.65 -13.76 12.27
N ILE A 25 0.42 -13.74 12.78
CA ILE A 25 -0.23 -12.51 13.24
C ILE A 25 0.63 -11.83 14.30
N ALA A 26 1.04 -12.57 15.34
CA ALA A 26 1.86 -12.02 16.41
C ALA A 26 3.21 -11.49 15.91
N GLU A 27 3.84 -12.18 14.95
CA GLU A 27 5.09 -11.74 14.30
C GLU A 27 4.91 -10.36 13.65
N TYR A 28 3.85 -10.16 12.85
CA TYR A 28 3.63 -8.89 12.15
C TYR A 28 3.04 -7.79 13.04
N GLU A 29 2.29 -8.13 14.08
CA GLU A 29 1.83 -7.17 15.10
C GLU A 29 3.01 -6.50 15.82
N THR A 30 4.13 -7.21 16.05
CA THR A 30 5.34 -6.59 16.64
C THR A 30 5.97 -5.51 15.75
N GLN A 31 5.63 -5.51 14.46
CA GLN A 31 6.10 -4.53 13.47
C GLN A 31 5.02 -3.49 13.13
N ASP A 32 3.91 -3.46 13.87
CA ASP A 32 2.73 -2.61 13.59
C ASP A 32 2.10 -2.87 12.20
N ILE A 33 2.22 -4.11 11.70
CA ILE A 33 1.69 -4.51 10.39
C ILE A 33 0.47 -5.42 10.59
N LYS A 34 -0.68 -5.01 10.05
CA LYS A 34 -1.86 -5.86 9.91
C LYS A 34 -1.90 -6.48 8.52
N LEU A 35 -1.95 -7.82 8.47
CA LEU A 35 -2.09 -8.56 7.21
C LEU A 35 -3.57 -8.67 6.81
N THR A 36 -3.82 -8.68 5.51
CA THR A 36 -5.09 -9.18 4.94
C THR A 36 -5.14 -10.72 4.97
N GLU A 37 -6.33 -11.31 4.84
CA GLU A 37 -6.48 -12.78 4.76
C GLU A 37 -5.63 -13.40 3.62
N ARG A 38 -5.47 -12.67 2.51
CA ARG A 38 -4.68 -13.11 1.35
C ARG A 38 -3.18 -13.10 1.64
N GLN A 39 -2.68 -12.03 2.26
CA GLN A 39 -1.27 -11.96 2.65
C GLN A 39 -0.94 -13.04 3.69
N LEU A 40 -1.80 -13.23 4.68
CA LEU A 40 -1.65 -14.29 5.68
C LEU A 40 -1.62 -15.68 5.03
N PHE A 41 -2.45 -15.93 4.01
CA PHE A 41 -2.39 -17.17 3.23
C PHE A 41 -1.02 -17.35 2.54
N TYR A 42 -0.46 -16.32 1.92
CA TYR A 42 0.85 -16.42 1.30
C TYR A 42 1.99 -16.63 2.30
N GLN A 43 1.89 -16.04 3.49
CA GLN A 43 2.85 -16.31 4.57
C GLN A 43 2.82 -17.78 5.04
N LEU A 44 1.66 -18.44 4.99
CA LEU A 44 1.54 -19.88 5.25
C LEU A 44 2.09 -20.73 4.09
N VAL A 45 1.91 -20.29 2.85
CA VAL A 45 2.46 -20.95 1.66
C VAL A 45 3.99 -20.89 1.67
N SER A 46 4.58 -19.72 1.90
CA SER A 46 6.04 -19.53 1.92
C SER A 46 6.72 -20.34 3.03
N ARG A 47 6.02 -20.55 4.16
CA ARG A 47 6.45 -21.40 5.28
C ARG A 47 6.13 -22.89 5.08
N ASN A 48 5.66 -23.30 3.90
CA ASN A 48 5.26 -24.68 3.56
C ASN A 48 4.17 -25.29 4.48
N VAL A 49 3.36 -24.45 5.14
CA VAL A 49 2.25 -24.89 6.02
C VAL A 49 1.03 -25.32 5.20
N VAL A 50 0.78 -24.64 4.08
CA VAL A 50 -0.32 -24.95 3.15
C VAL A 50 0.15 -24.92 1.69
N LYS A 51 -0.56 -25.64 0.82
CA LYS A 51 -0.29 -25.59 -0.63
C LYS A 51 -0.93 -24.35 -1.24
N ASN A 52 -0.28 -23.74 -2.23
CA ASN A 52 -0.84 -22.64 -3.01
C ASN A 52 -1.96 -23.13 -3.94
N THR A 53 -3.16 -23.33 -3.39
CA THR A 53 -4.33 -23.83 -4.13
C THR A 53 -5.59 -23.15 -3.63
N LEU A 54 -6.57 -22.94 -4.52
CA LEU A 54 -7.86 -22.32 -4.16
C LEU A 54 -8.58 -23.07 -3.03
N LYS A 55 -8.46 -24.41 -2.98
CA LYS A 55 -9.01 -25.25 -1.89
C LYS A 55 -8.35 -24.92 -0.54
N SER A 56 -7.04 -24.72 -0.53
CA SER A 56 -6.31 -24.37 0.69
C SER A 56 -6.61 -22.94 1.12
N TYR A 57 -6.72 -22.00 0.17
CA TYR A 57 -7.14 -20.63 0.44
C TYR A 57 -8.51 -20.57 1.12
N LYS A 58 -9.53 -21.20 0.54
CA LYS A 58 -10.88 -21.29 1.14
C LYS A 58 -10.86 -21.93 2.52
N SER A 59 -10.04 -22.95 2.72
CA SER A 59 -9.87 -23.58 4.04
C SER A 59 -9.27 -22.62 5.06
N VAL A 60 -8.27 -21.80 4.68
CA VAL A 60 -7.63 -20.84 5.58
C VAL A 60 -8.59 -19.71 5.95
N CYS A 61 -9.33 -19.14 5.00
CA CYS A 61 -10.37 -18.14 5.28
C CYS A 61 -11.42 -18.66 6.27
N SER A 62 -11.84 -19.92 6.14
CA SER A 62 -12.79 -20.54 7.08
C SER A 62 -12.20 -20.69 8.49
N ILE A 63 -10.91 -21.04 8.60
CA ILE A 63 -10.21 -21.14 9.89
C ILE A 63 -10.11 -19.76 10.55
N ILE A 64 -9.74 -18.73 9.79
CA ILE A 64 -9.66 -17.35 10.27
C ILE A 64 -11.03 -16.89 10.80
N THR A 65 -12.07 -17.08 10.00
CA THR A 65 -13.45 -16.72 10.36
C THR A 65 -13.88 -17.41 11.67
N ASN A 66 -13.69 -18.73 11.78
CA ASN A 66 -14.04 -19.46 13.01
C ASN A 66 -13.14 -19.08 14.20
N GLY A 67 -11.87 -18.75 13.94
CA GLY A 67 -10.94 -18.23 14.95
C GLY A 67 -11.39 -16.90 15.54
N ARG A 68 -11.92 -15.98 14.71
CA ARG A 68 -12.54 -14.72 15.17
C ARG A 68 -13.79 -14.98 15.99
N TYR A 69 -14.73 -15.77 15.46
CA TYR A 69 -15.97 -16.09 16.18
C TYR A 69 -15.75 -16.79 17.52
N SER A 70 -14.68 -17.57 17.67
CA SER A 70 -14.33 -18.24 18.92
C SER A 70 -13.42 -17.43 19.85
N GLY A 71 -13.14 -16.16 19.52
CA GLY A 71 -12.28 -15.28 20.32
C GLY A 71 -10.80 -15.67 20.33
N ARG A 72 -10.38 -16.60 19.46
CA ARG A 72 -8.97 -17.03 19.35
C ARG A 72 -8.13 -16.03 18.55
N ILE A 73 -8.70 -15.46 17.51
CA ILE A 73 -8.12 -14.38 16.70
C ILE A 73 -8.82 -13.08 17.09
N ASP A 74 -8.06 -12.01 17.37
CA ASP A 74 -8.64 -10.69 17.61
C ASP A 74 -9.36 -10.20 16.35
N TRP A 75 -10.54 -9.58 16.52
CA TRP A 75 -11.29 -9.02 15.40
C TRP A 75 -10.48 -7.98 14.60
N ASP A 76 -9.55 -7.29 15.27
CA ASP A 76 -8.69 -6.26 14.70
C ASP A 76 -7.29 -6.76 14.26
N ALA A 77 -6.99 -8.06 14.43
CA ALA A 77 -5.69 -8.64 14.07
C ALA A 77 -5.47 -8.82 12.56
N ILE A 78 -6.54 -8.77 11.76
CA ILE A 78 -6.51 -8.98 10.32
C ILE A 78 -7.33 -7.86 9.68
N GLU A 79 -6.81 -7.26 8.64
CA GLU A 79 -7.40 -6.08 8.03
C GLU A 79 -8.53 -6.44 7.03
N ASP A 80 -9.69 -5.77 7.14
CA ASP A 80 -10.83 -5.88 6.24
C ASP A 80 -11.14 -4.50 5.61
N ARG A 81 -10.95 -4.38 4.29
CA ARG A 81 -10.90 -3.08 3.60
C ARG A 81 -12.15 -2.71 2.80
N VAL A 82 -13.19 -3.54 2.80
CA VAL A 82 -14.33 -3.33 1.86
C VAL A 82 -15.49 -2.57 2.51
N ARG A 83 -15.49 -2.34 3.83
CA ARG A 83 -16.65 -1.78 4.54
C ARG A 83 -16.26 -0.80 5.65
N ILE A 84 -15.64 0.33 5.28
CA ILE A 84 -15.35 1.41 6.22
C ILE A 84 -16.57 2.33 6.29
N PRO A 85 -17.31 2.37 7.42
CA PRO A 85 -18.40 3.32 7.59
C PRO A 85 -17.82 4.74 7.61
N TYR A 86 -18.34 5.62 6.77
CA TYR A 86 -17.98 7.04 6.77
C TYR A 86 -18.83 7.82 7.78
N ARG A 87 -18.18 8.65 8.58
CA ARG A 87 -18.82 9.66 9.45
C ARG A 87 -18.03 10.96 9.33
N HIS A 88 -18.71 12.09 9.37
CA HIS A 88 -18.06 13.40 9.42
C HIS A 88 -17.24 13.55 10.71
N SER A 89 -16.11 14.26 10.62
CA SER A 89 -15.38 14.72 11.80
C SER A 89 -16.30 15.55 12.70
N GLN A 90 -16.24 15.30 14.00
CA GLN A 90 -16.94 16.03 15.04
C GLN A 90 -15.92 16.44 16.08
N PHE A 91 -16.09 17.64 16.62
CA PHE A 91 -15.19 18.23 17.60
C PHE A 91 -16.00 18.65 18.82
N ASP A 92 -15.43 18.52 20.00
CA ASP A 92 -16.10 18.89 21.25
C ASP A 92 -16.22 20.42 21.43
N GLY A 93 -15.41 21.18 20.69
CA GLY A 93 -15.38 22.63 20.71
C GLY A 93 -14.41 23.23 19.70
N VAL A 94 -14.26 24.56 19.75
CA VAL A 94 -13.34 25.29 18.85
C VAL A 94 -11.89 24.96 19.17
N GLU A 95 -11.56 24.75 20.44
CA GLU A 95 -10.23 24.37 20.91
C GLU A 95 -9.79 23.03 20.30
N ASP A 96 -10.65 22.01 20.37
CA ASP A 96 -10.42 20.68 19.80
C ASP A 96 -10.25 20.73 18.27
N LEU A 97 -11.07 21.54 17.58
CA LEU A 97 -10.87 21.81 16.15
C LEU A 97 -9.50 22.43 15.85
N VAL A 98 -9.07 23.41 16.65
CA VAL A 98 -7.78 24.08 16.45
C VAL A 98 -6.61 23.13 16.74
N GLU A 99 -6.69 22.32 17.79
CA GLU A 99 -5.70 21.28 18.09
C GLU A 99 -5.61 20.26 16.96
N SER A 100 -6.75 19.80 16.44
CA SER A 100 -6.79 18.91 15.27
C SER A 100 -6.17 19.57 14.03
N ALA A 101 -6.40 20.88 13.82
CA ALA A 101 -5.82 21.60 12.69
C ALA A 101 -4.30 21.75 12.82
N ILE A 102 -3.78 22.01 14.03
CA ILE A 102 -2.34 22.03 14.33
C ILE A 102 -1.72 20.66 14.08
N TYR A 103 -2.35 19.60 14.60
CA TYR A 103 -1.88 18.24 14.41
C TYR A 103 -1.85 17.83 12.93
N ALA A 104 -2.84 18.26 12.15
CA ALA A 104 -2.92 17.99 10.71
C ALA A 104 -2.06 18.93 9.85
N TYR A 105 -1.52 20.01 10.40
CA TYR A 105 -0.75 20.99 9.63
C TYR A 105 0.50 20.36 9.03
N ARG A 106 0.59 20.39 7.70
CA ARG A 106 1.71 19.88 6.93
C ARG A 106 2.04 20.84 5.81
N LEU A 107 3.32 21.02 5.53
CA LEU A 107 3.77 21.70 4.32
C LEU A 107 4.02 20.68 3.20
N ASP A 108 4.05 21.15 1.95
CA ASP A 108 4.49 20.33 0.83
C ASP A 108 5.99 20.02 0.98
N ARG A 109 6.29 18.78 1.36
CA ARG A 109 7.66 18.28 1.55
C ARG A 109 8.40 18.06 0.23
N TRP A 110 7.70 18.16 -0.91
CA TRP A 110 8.29 18.12 -2.25
C TRP A 110 8.53 19.52 -2.83
N LYS A 111 8.33 20.58 -2.05
CA LYS A 111 8.63 21.94 -2.47
C LYS A 111 10.13 22.11 -2.74
N GLY A 112 10.47 22.61 -3.94
CA GLY A 112 11.85 22.83 -4.38
C GLY A 112 12.63 21.57 -4.77
N GLN A 113 12.02 20.38 -4.67
CA GLN A 113 12.61 19.14 -5.20
C GLN A 113 12.67 19.18 -6.73
N GLU A 114 13.71 18.57 -7.30
CA GLU A 114 13.88 18.39 -8.75
C GLU A 114 12.85 17.44 -9.35
N TYR A 115 12.36 16.49 -8.56
CA TYR A 115 11.47 15.43 -9.02
C TYR A 115 10.04 15.60 -8.50
N TYR A 116 9.09 15.08 -9.28
CA TYR A 116 7.73 14.81 -8.84
C TYR A 116 7.48 13.30 -8.90
N VAL A 117 7.10 12.70 -7.78
CA VAL A 117 7.00 11.24 -7.64
C VAL A 117 5.60 10.82 -7.22
N GLU A 118 5.01 9.86 -7.94
CA GLU A 118 3.79 9.15 -7.52
C GLU A 118 4.05 7.63 -7.44
N LEU A 119 3.28 6.93 -6.59
CA LEU A 119 3.32 5.48 -6.40
C LEU A 119 2.01 4.80 -6.83
N TYR A 120 2.09 3.84 -7.73
CA TYR A 120 0.94 3.14 -8.30
C TYR A 120 1.00 1.65 -8.00
N THR A 121 -0.15 1.04 -7.75
CA THR A 121 -0.28 -0.42 -7.70
C THR A 121 -1.66 -0.87 -8.16
N GLU A 122 -1.78 -2.08 -8.70
CA GLU A 122 -3.05 -2.77 -8.97
C GLU A 122 -3.50 -3.67 -7.81
N LYS A 123 -2.75 -3.70 -6.70
CA LYS A 123 -3.01 -4.56 -5.55
C LYS A 123 -3.56 -3.81 -4.37
N ASN A 124 -4.89 -3.80 -4.28
CA ASN A 124 -5.59 -3.28 -3.10
C ASN A 124 -5.28 -4.04 -1.80
N ALA A 125 -4.64 -5.21 -1.84
CA ALA A 125 -4.14 -5.90 -0.63
C ALA A 125 -2.88 -5.23 -0.05
N LEU A 126 -2.11 -4.48 -0.84
CA LEU A 126 -0.88 -3.84 -0.39
C LEU A 126 -1.07 -2.49 0.31
N THR A 127 -2.25 -1.88 0.26
CA THR A 127 -2.53 -0.54 0.82
C THR A 127 -2.06 -0.32 2.27
N SER A 128 -2.12 -1.29 3.18
CA SER A 128 -1.61 -1.11 4.55
C SER A 128 -0.10 -1.00 4.67
N ILE A 129 0.63 -1.53 3.69
CA ILE A 129 2.08 -1.39 3.62
C ILE A 129 2.42 -0.10 2.88
N LEU A 130 1.71 0.18 1.77
CA LEU A 130 2.01 1.33 0.92
C LEU A 130 1.61 2.67 1.56
N ARG A 131 0.42 2.75 2.17
CA ARG A 131 -0.14 4.00 2.66
C ARG A 131 0.73 4.64 3.76
N PRO A 132 1.19 3.93 4.80
CA PRO A 132 2.11 4.52 5.78
C PRO A 132 3.40 5.05 5.15
N LEU A 133 3.93 4.37 4.13
CA LEU A 133 5.11 4.83 3.40
C LEU A 133 4.83 6.08 2.57
N THR A 134 3.75 6.09 1.77
CA THR A 134 3.41 7.25 0.96
C THR A 134 3.02 8.45 1.81
N ASP A 135 2.37 8.22 2.96
CA ASP A 135 2.06 9.26 3.95
C ASP A 135 3.34 9.79 4.60
N LYS A 136 4.32 8.92 4.92
CA LYS A 136 5.65 9.34 5.43
C LYS A 136 6.37 10.22 4.41
N TYR A 137 6.36 9.82 3.14
CA TYR A 137 7.08 10.49 2.06
C TYR A 137 6.31 11.61 1.36
N HIS A 138 5.04 11.84 1.73
CA HIS A 138 4.17 12.86 1.12
C HIS A 138 4.04 12.72 -0.41
N ILE A 139 3.92 11.49 -0.91
CA ILE A 139 3.66 11.21 -2.33
C ILE A 139 2.25 10.66 -2.54
N TYR A 140 1.72 10.81 -3.75
CA TYR A 140 0.42 10.23 -4.10
C TYR A 140 0.51 8.71 -4.20
N LEU A 141 -0.48 8.02 -3.63
CA LEU A 141 -0.70 6.59 -3.80
C LEU A 141 -1.96 6.37 -4.65
N ASN A 142 -1.82 5.69 -5.78
CA ASN A 142 -2.95 5.23 -6.58
C ASN A 142 -3.06 3.70 -6.52
N VAL A 143 -4.18 3.23 -5.94
CA VAL A 143 -4.49 1.80 -5.82
C VAL A 143 -5.63 1.46 -6.78
N ASN A 144 -5.29 0.71 -7.82
CA ASN A 144 -6.22 0.24 -8.82
C ASN A 144 -6.66 -1.19 -8.51
N VAL A 145 -7.77 -1.62 -9.10
CA VAL A 145 -8.16 -3.04 -9.17
C VAL A 145 -8.10 -3.43 -10.64
N GLY A 146 -6.92 -3.88 -11.08
CA GLY A 146 -6.62 -4.09 -12.49
C GLY A 146 -6.21 -2.79 -13.20
N TYR A 147 -6.69 -2.59 -14.43
CA TYR A 147 -6.33 -1.43 -15.25
C TYR A 147 -6.86 -0.12 -14.64
N THR A 148 -6.04 0.93 -14.68
CA THR A 148 -6.43 2.27 -14.24
C THR A 148 -7.54 2.82 -15.12
N SER A 149 -8.57 3.43 -14.50
CA SER A 149 -9.68 4.04 -15.25
C SER A 149 -9.21 5.26 -16.07
N ALA A 150 -9.96 5.63 -17.11
CA ALA A 150 -9.68 6.85 -17.90
C ALA A 150 -9.71 8.12 -17.08
N THR A 151 -10.67 8.25 -16.18
CA THR A 151 -10.75 9.39 -15.26
C THR A 151 -9.51 9.46 -14.36
N ALA A 152 -9.10 8.34 -13.75
CA ALA A 152 -7.92 8.33 -12.88
C ALA A 152 -6.62 8.66 -13.63
N MET A 153 -6.46 8.20 -14.87
CA MET A 153 -5.31 8.55 -15.71
C MET A 153 -5.32 10.03 -16.14
N TYR A 154 -6.49 10.59 -16.46
CA TYR A 154 -6.63 11.99 -16.81
C TYR A 154 -6.38 12.92 -15.62
N ASP A 155 -6.87 12.57 -14.44
CA ASP A 155 -6.60 13.34 -13.22
C ASP A 155 -5.13 13.27 -12.82
N ALA A 156 -4.48 12.12 -13.06
CA ALA A 156 -3.04 11.99 -12.88
C ALA A 156 -2.24 12.86 -13.87
N SER A 157 -2.63 12.88 -15.15
CA SER A 157 -1.92 13.67 -16.15
C SER A 157 -1.92 15.15 -15.83
N LYS A 158 -2.99 15.68 -15.24
CA LYS A 158 -3.03 17.08 -14.76
C LYS A 158 -1.95 17.38 -13.73
N ARG A 159 -1.76 16.49 -12.74
CA ARG A 159 -0.72 16.66 -11.72
C ARG A 159 0.68 16.57 -12.30
N PHE A 160 0.92 15.61 -13.21
CA PHE A 160 2.20 15.51 -13.91
C PHE A 160 2.48 16.72 -14.82
N LEU A 161 1.47 17.25 -15.49
CA LEU A 161 1.59 18.46 -16.31
C LEU A 161 1.95 19.69 -15.46
N GLU A 162 1.25 19.89 -14.33
CA GLU A 162 1.55 20.94 -13.36
C GLU A 162 2.99 20.82 -12.83
N ALA A 163 3.41 19.62 -12.44
CA ALA A 163 4.79 19.37 -12.01
C ALA A 163 5.81 19.66 -13.12
N THR A 164 5.50 19.34 -14.39
CA THR A 164 6.38 19.65 -15.52
C THR A 164 6.47 21.15 -15.76
N GLU A 165 5.39 21.90 -15.56
CA GLU A 165 5.38 23.37 -15.64
C GLU A 165 6.24 24.01 -14.54
N ASP A 166 6.32 23.35 -13.37
CA ASP A 166 7.26 23.68 -12.30
C ASP A 166 8.71 23.22 -12.57
N ASN A 167 9.02 22.76 -13.79
CA ASN A 167 10.31 22.23 -14.23
C ASN A 167 10.77 21.00 -13.44
N LYS A 168 9.84 20.17 -12.95
CA LYS A 168 10.17 18.91 -12.29
C LYS A 168 10.23 17.76 -13.27
N GLU A 169 11.16 16.84 -13.03
CA GLU A 169 11.19 15.55 -13.71
C GLU A 169 10.14 14.61 -13.07
N CYS A 170 9.26 14.06 -13.91
CA CYS A 170 8.09 13.32 -13.46
C CYS A 170 8.35 11.81 -13.44
N ILE A 171 8.30 11.21 -12.25
CA ILE A 171 8.54 9.79 -12.00
C ILE A 171 7.27 9.12 -11.47
N LEU A 172 6.88 7.99 -12.09
CA LEU A 172 5.81 7.13 -11.59
C LEU A 172 6.40 5.76 -11.23
N LEU A 173 6.44 5.47 -9.94
CA LEU A 173 6.87 4.19 -9.42
C LEU A 173 5.70 3.20 -9.44
N TYR A 174 5.89 2.02 -10.02
CA TYR A 174 4.82 1.03 -10.20
C TYR A 174 5.13 -0.28 -9.47
N LEU A 175 4.16 -0.79 -8.71
CA LEU A 175 4.18 -2.11 -8.10
C LEU A 175 3.06 -2.98 -8.64
N GLY A 176 3.42 -4.09 -9.27
CA GLY A 176 2.46 -5.09 -9.69
C GLY A 176 2.98 -6.50 -9.86
N ASP A 177 2.08 -7.40 -10.22
CA ASP A 177 2.38 -8.81 -10.45
C ASP A 177 3.33 -9.02 -11.62
N HIS A 178 4.15 -10.06 -11.50
CA HIS A 178 4.92 -10.58 -12.62
C HIS A 178 4.08 -11.60 -13.39
N ASP A 179 3.08 -11.12 -14.13
CA ASP A 179 2.20 -11.92 -14.98
C ASP A 179 1.88 -11.18 -16.31
N PRO A 180 1.19 -11.80 -17.28
CA PRO A 180 0.91 -11.15 -18.57
C PRO A 180 0.13 -9.83 -18.43
N SER A 181 -0.82 -9.75 -17.50
CA SER A 181 -1.65 -8.56 -17.28
C SER A 181 -0.88 -7.46 -16.54
N GLY A 182 -0.09 -7.79 -15.52
CA GLY A 182 0.71 -6.84 -14.74
C GLY A 182 1.75 -6.12 -15.60
N LEU A 183 2.45 -6.85 -16.48
CA LEU A 183 3.38 -6.24 -17.44
C LEU A 183 2.68 -5.34 -18.46
N ASP A 184 1.48 -5.73 -18.90
CA ASP A 184 0.65 -4.96 -19.83
C ASP A 184 0.13 -3.67 -19.19
N MET A 185 -0.23 -3.68 -17.91
CA MET A 185 -0.69 -2.50 -17.17
C MET A 185 0.41 -1.44 -17.06
N VAL A 186 1.67 -1.82 -16.84
CA VAL A 186 2.80 -0.87 -16.88
C VAL A 186 2.88 -0.20 -18.25
N ARG A 187 2.74 -0.97 -19.34
CA ARG A 187 2.73 -0.42 -20.70
C ARG A 187 1.53 0.51 -20.90
N ASP A 188 0.33 0.10 -20.48
CA ASP A 188 -0.90 0.89 -20.58
C ASP A 188 -0.77 2.26 -19.88
N VAL A 189 -0.30 2.26 -18.63
CA VAL A 189 -0.04 3.49 -17.86
C VAL A 189 0.93 4.39 -18.61
N ARG A 190 2.05 3.85 -19.10
CA ARG A 190 3.05 4.63 -19.86
C ARG A 190 2.46 5.22 -21.14
N THR A 191 1.75 4.41 -21.92
CA THR A 191 1.13 4.87 -23.18
C THR A 191 0.14 6.00 -22.92
N ARG A 192 -0.70 5.87 -21.90
CA ARG A 192 -1.77 6.83 -21.63
C ARG A 192 -1.27 8.10 -20.96
N LEU A 193 -0.26 8.04 -20.09
CA LEU A 193 0.40 9.27 -19.61
C LEU A 193 1.11 9.98 -20.76
N ASN A 194 1.79 9.25 -21.63
CA ASN A 194 2.43 9.87 -22.80
C ASN A 194 1.41 10.54 -23.74
N GLU A 195 0.21 9.98 -23.86
CA GLU A 195 -0.90 10.59 -24.60
C GLU A 195 -1.48 11.82 -23.87
N PHE A 196 -1.85 11.67 -22.60
CA PHE A 196 -2.53 12.72 -21.83
C PHE A 196 -1.62 13.86 -21.36
N CYS A 197 -0.31 13.65 -21.32
CA CYS A 197 0.69 14.67 -21.00
C CYS A 197 1.27 15.32 -22.26
N GLU A 198 0.63 15.18 -23.43
CA GLU A 198 1.07 15.80 -24.69
C GLU A 198 2.53 15.44 -25.05
N HIS A 199 2.92 14.19 -24.81
CA HIS A 199 4.28 13.68 -25.02
C HIS A 199 5.37 14.30 -24.15
N LYS A 200 5.02 15.05 -23.09
CA LYS A 200 5.96 15.37 -22.01
C LYS A 200 6.35 14.08 -21.28
N ALA A 201 7.62 13.96 -20.96
CA ALA A 201 8.18 12.72 -20.43
C ALA A 201 7.72 12.47 -18.98
N VAL A 202 6.96 11.39 -18.78
CA VAL A 202 6.75 10.77 -17.47
C VAL A 202 7.43 9.42 -17.47
N GLU A 203 8.42 9.23 -16.59
CA GLU A 203 9.14 7.98 -16.48
C GLU A 203 8.38 6.99 -15.59
N VAL A 204 7.84 5.94 -16.21
CA VAL A 204 7.16 4.85 -15.50
C VAL A 204 8.16 3.75 -15.17
N ILE A 205 8.46 3.57 -13.89
CA ILE A 205 9.50 2.65 -13.37
C ILE A 205 8.85 1.53 -12.56
N PRO A 206 8.84 0.28 -13.06
CA PRO A 206 8.41 -0.87 -12.29
C PRO A 206 9.45 -1.20 -11.20
N ILE A 207 9.07 -1.05 -9.94
CA ILE A 207 9.96 -1.31 -8.79
C ILE A 207 9.73 -2.69 -8.16
N ALA A 208 8.54 -3.26 -8.37
CA ALA A 208 8.21 -4.64 -8.08
C ALA A 208 7.05 -5.08 -8.99
N LEU A 209 6.90 -6.34 -9.38
CA LEU A 209 7.77 -7.48 -9.17
C LEU A 209 8.51 -7.82 -10.48
N THR A 210 9.83 -7.68 -10.47
CA THR A 210 10.68 -8.06 -11.61
C THR A 210 11.10 -9.53 -11.53
N TYR A 211 11.37 -10.16 -12.67
CA TYR A 211 11.83 -11.54 -12.71
C TYR A 211 13.17 -11.76 -11.95
N LYS A 212 14.02 -10.73 -11.88
CA LYS A 212 15.25 -10.77 -11.08
C LYS A 212 14.93 -10.86 -9.58
N GLN A 213 13.95 -10.09 -9.09
CA GLN A 213 13.49 -10.16 -7.70
C GLN A 213 12.83 -11.51 -7.38
N VAL A 214 12.03 -12.04 -8.31
CA VAL A 214 11.45 -13.40 -8.20
C VAL A 214 12.52 -14.44 -7.89
N LYS A 215 13.60 -14.46 -8.70
CA LYS A 215 14.72 -15.38 -8.51
C LYS A 215 15.49 -15.10 -7.22
N LYS A 216 15.79 -13.83 -6.93
CA LYS A 216 16.55 -13.42 -5.72
C LYS A 216 15.86 -13.86 -4.44
N HIS A 217 14.53 -13.79 -4.38
CA HIS A 217 13.75 -14.08 -3.19
C HIS A 217 13.10 -15.47 -3.20
N ASN A 218 13.36 -16.29 -4.21
CA ASN A 218 12.80 -17.64 -4.38
C ASN A 218 11.27 -17.66 -4.19
N LEU A 219 10.59 -16.75 -4.87
CA LEU A 219 9.15 -16.56 -4.68
C LEU A 219 8.34 -17.75 -5.22
N PRO A 220 7.29 -18.19 -4.50
CA PRO A 220 6.46 -19.30 -4.96
C PRO A 220 5.74 -18.92 -6.26
N PRO A 221 5.85 -19.74 -7.32
CA PRO A 221 5.15 -19.49 -8.56
C PRO A 221 3.64 -19.74 -8.39
N ASN A 222 2.90 -19.12 -9.28
CA ASN A 222 1.50 -19.41 -9.59
C ASN A 222 1.41 -19.85 -11.06
N PHE A 223 0.28 -20.43 -11.46
CA PHE A 223 0.06 -20.78 -12.86
C PHE A 223 -0.44 -19.56 -13.63
N VAL A 224 0.12 -19.31 -14.81
CA VAL A 224 -0.42 -18.32 -15.74
C VAL A 224 -1.86 -18.74 -16.09
N LYS A 225 -2.80 -17.79 -16.00
CA LYS A 225 -4.17 -18.04 -16.43
C LYS A 225 -4.18 -18.23 -17.94
N GLU A 226 -4.49 -19.43 -18.40
CA GLU A 226 -4.56 -19.78 -19.84
C GLU A 226 -5.54 -18.90 -20.63
N THR A 227 -6.53 -18.30 -19.95
CA THR A 227 -7.53 -17.40 -20.56
C THR A 227 -7.01 -15.99 -20.84
N ASP A 228 -5.81 -15.63 -20.38
CA ASP A 228 -5.22 -14.34 -20.73
C ASP A 228 -4.73 -14.37 -22.19
N SER A 229 -5.27 -13.50 -23.03
CA SER A 229 -4.90 -13.42 -24.45
C SER A 229 -3.41 -13.12 -24.67
N ARG A 230 -2.73 -12.61 -23.65
CA ARG A 230 -1.30 -12.27 -23.64
C ARG A 230 -0.40 -13.38 -23.11
N ALA A 231 -0.98 -14.49 -22.63
CA ALA A 231 -0.24 -15.61 -22.05
C ALA A 231 0.76 -16.22 -23.03
N GLY A 232 0.47 -16.22 -24.34
CA GLY A 232 1.34 -16.79 -25.35
C GLY A 232 2.71 -16.09 -25.45
N ASP A 233 2.72 -14.76 -25.52
CA ASP A 233 3.97 -14.00 -25.63
C ASP A 233 4.74 -13.96 -24.31
N TYR A 234 4.01 -13.90 -23.19
CA TYR A 234 4.60 -14.04 -21.86
C TYR A 234 5.30 -15.40 -21.69
N SER A 235 4.64 -16.49 -22.11
CA SER A 235 5.17 -17.85 -21.94
C SER A 235 6.45 -18.10 -22.72
N LYS A 236 6.66 -17.40 -23.84
CA LYS A 236 7.92 -17.45 -24.59
C LYS A 236 9.10 -16.85 -23.81
N LEU A 237 8.83 -15.87 -22.94
CA LEU A 237 9.85 -15.13 -22.19
C LEU A 237 10.11 -15.73 -20.79
N TYR A 238 9.04 -16.16 -20.11
CA TYR A 238 9.09 -16.52 -18.68
C TYR A 238 8.54 -17.92 -18.37
N GLY A 239 8.03 -18.65 -19.37
CA GLY A 239 7.38 -19.93 -19.18
C GLY A 239 5.93 -19.81 -18.69
N SER A 240 5.36 -20.91 -18.19
CA SER A 240 3.96 -20.99 -17.76
C SER A 240 3.72 -20.58 -16.30
N GLU A 241 4.74 -20.00 -15.65
CA GLU A 241 4.70 -19.55 -14.25
C GLU A 241 4.52 -18.04 -14.18
N SER A 242 3.76 -17.57 -13.18
CA SER A 242 3.59 -16.16 -12.84
C SER A 242 3.81 -15.94 -11.35
N TRP A 243 4.01 -14.70 -10.91
CA TRP A 243 4.24 -14.38 -9.50
C TRP A 243 3.44 -13.18 -9.05
N GLU A 244 2.84 -13.31 -7.87
CA GLU A 244 2.13 -12.19 -7.25
C GLU A 244 3.09 -11.37 -6.39
N VAL A 245 2.96 -10.04 -6.44
CA VAL A 245 3.76 -9.15 -5.57
C VAL A 245 3.48 -9.39 -4.09
N ASP A 246 2.28 -9.88 -3.73
CA ASP A 246 1.90 -10.30 -2.37
C ASP A 246 2.77 -11.45 -1.82
N ALA A 247 3.52 -12.15 -2.68
CA ALA A 247 4.44 -13.21 -2.27
C ALA A 247 5.75 -12.67 -1.68
N LEU A 248 6.09 -11.39 -1.92
CA LEU A 248 7.22 -10.73 -1.26
C LEU A 248 6.93 -10.57 0.23
N ARG A 249 7.96 -10.72 1.06
CA ARG A 249 7.83 -10.38 2.48
C ARG A 249 7.63 -8.86 2.63
N PRO A 250 6.75 -8.39 3.53
CA PRO A 250 6.48 -6.97 3.72
C PRO A 250 7.73 -6.12 3.92
N GLU A 251 8.74 -6.61 4.63
CA GLU A 251 9.97 -5.88 4.92
C GLU A 251 10.77 -5.60 3.63
N ILE A 252 10.83 -6.57 2.72
CA ILE A 252 11.48 -6.42 1.42
C ILE A 252 10.70 -5.43 0.55
N LEU A 253 9.37 -5.50 0.58
CA LEU A 253 8.51 -4.58 -0.17
C LEU A 253 8.73 -3.13 0.31
N GLN A 254 8.77 -2.92 1.63
CA GLN A 254 9.04 -1.60 2.22
C GLN A 254 10.43 -1.07 1.85
N GLU A 255 11.46 -1.92 1.88
CA GLU A 255 12.82 -1.58 1.46
C GLU A 255 12.85 -1.14 -0.01
N LEU A 256 12.25 -1.93 -0.92
CA LEU A 256 12.20 -1.61 -2.35
C LEU A 256 11.52 -0.27 -2.64
N ILE A 257 10.43 0.04 -1.94
CA ILE A 257 9.69 1.30 -2.11
C ILE A 257 10.49 2.46 -1.54
N THR A 258 11.04 2.30 -0.34
CA THR A 258 11.85 3.32 0.33
C THR A 258 13.06 3.68 -0.53
N ASP A 259 13.82 2.69 -0.97
CA ASP A 259 14.98 2.89 -1.85
C ASP A 259 14.62 3.53 -3.18
N ALA A 260 13.43 3.24 -3.71
CA ALA A 260 12.97 3.83 -4.95
C ALA A 260 12.61 5.32 -4.78
N ILE A 261 11.95 5.69 -3.69
CA ILE A 261 11.55 7.07 -3.42
C ILE A 261 12.77 7.94 -3.06
N GLU A 262 13.66 7.44 -2.19
CA GLU A 262 14.81 8.21 -1.70
C GLU A 262 15.79 8.59 -2.82
N LYS A 263 15.84 7.83 -3.93
CA LYS A 263 16.64 8.19 -5.12
C LYS A 263 16.30 9.54 -5.73
N TYR A 264 15.04 9.97 -5.57
CA TYR A 264 14.50 11.19 -6.18
C TYR A 264 14.28 12.29 -5.14
N ARG A 265 14.82 12.11 -3.93
CA ARG A 265 14.56 12.99 -2.80
C ARG A 265 15.86 13.62 -2.31
N ASN A 266 15.91 14.94 -2.36
CA ASN A 266 16.96 15.72 -1.71
C ASN A 266 16.59 15.90 -0.23
N VAL A 267 17.34 15.23 0.66
CA VAL A 267 17.07 15.21 2.10
C VAL A 267 17.19 16.60 2.72
N ASP A 268 18.20 17.40 2.36
CA ASP A 268 18.43 18.75 2.91
C ASP A 268 17.24 19.68 2.65
N LEU A 269 16.62 19.58 1.47
CA LEU A 269 15.43 20.36 1.14
C LEU A 269 14.23 19.94 1.99
N VAL A 270 14.09 18.64 2.27
CA VAL A 270 13.00 18.15 3.12
C VAL A 270 13.20 18.56 4.56
N GLU A 271 14.43 18.49 5.08
CA GLU A 271 14.75 18.94 6.44
C GLU A 271 14.38 20.41 6.63
N LYS A 272 14.70 21.28 5.67
CA LYS A 272 14.26 22.69 5.69
C LYS A 272 12.75 22.86 5.75
N VAL A 273 11.99 22.06 4.99
CA VAL A 273 10.52 22.10 5.03
C VAL A 273 10.00 21.60 6.38
N LEU A 274 10.61 20.56 6.96
CA LEU A 274 10.22 20.03 8.26
C LEU A 274 10.51 21.03 9.39
N GLU A 275 11.66 21.69 9.37
CA GLU A 275 12.00 22.77 10.31
C GLU A 275 10.97 23.91 10.24
N GLN A 276 10.64 24.34 9.01
CA GLN A 276 9.62 25.37 8.79
C GLN A 276 8.23 24.92 9.27
N GLU A 277 7.85 23.68 9.01
CA GLU A 277 6.57 23.11 9.45
C GLU A 277 6.46 23.10 10.98
N GLU A 278 7.55 22.76 11.69
CA GLU A 278 7.60 22.77 13.15
C GLU A 278 7.52 24.18 13.72
N ASP A 279 8.27 25.13 13.16
CA ASP A 279 8.20 26.54 13.53
C ASP A 279 6.78 27.11 13.36
N ASP A 280 6.09 26.71 12.29
CA ASP A 280 4.72 27.14 12.02
C ASP A 280 3.71 26.49 12.97
N LYS A 281 3.88 25.22 13.34
CA LYS A 281 3.09 24.59 14.42
C LYS A 281 3.26 25.33 15.75
N LEU A 282 4.49 25.66 16.14
CA LEU A 282 4.76 26.43 17.37
C LEU A 282 4.11 27.82 17.34
N LYS A 283 4.02 28.46 16.16
CA LYS A 283 3.28 29.72 16.00
C LYS A 283 1.78 29.48 16.14
N LEU A 284 1.23 28.47 15.48
CA LEU A 284 -0.20 28.12 15.56
C LEU A 284 -0.63 27.82 17.00
N GLU A 285 0.16 27.08 17.77
CA GLU A 285 -0.09 26.83 19.20
C GLU A 285 -0.14 28.12 20.01
N LYS A 286 0.77 29.08 19.74
CA LYS A 286 0.75 30.39 20.41
C LYS A 286 -0.51 31.18 20.05
N TYR A 287 -0.96 31.13 18.80
CA TYR A 287 -2.22 31.75 18.39
C TYR A 287 -3.44 31.09 19.04
N ALA A 288 -3.47 29.75 19.10
CA ALA A 288 -4.52 28.97 19.75
C ALA A 288 -4.66 29.35 21.24
N LYS A 289 -3.54 29.44 21.97
CA LYS A 289 -3.53 29.86 23.39
C LYS A 289 -4.06 31.29 23.58
N ARG A 290 -3.77 32.20 22.65
CA ARG A 290 -4.29 33.59 22.70
C ARG A 290 -5.82 33.61 22.49
N LEU A 291 -6.33 32.83 21.54
CA LEU A 291 -7.76 32.70 21.29
C LEU A 291 -8.50 32.13 22.52
N ALA A 292 -7.99 31.05 23.09
CA ALA A 292 -8.58 30.44 24.30
C ALA A 292 -8.63 31.41 25.49
N ASN A 293 -7.64 32.29 25.63
CA ASN A 293 -7.61 33.30 26.70
C ASN A 293 -8.56 34.49 26.42
N ALA A 294 -8.84 34.80 25.15
CA ALA A 294 -9.79 35.84 24.77
C ALA A 294 -11.24 35.39 24.97
N SER A 295 -11.55 34.11 24.74
CA SER A 295 -12.88 33.52 24.91
C SER A 295 -13.30 33.32 26.38
N LYS A 296 -12.38 33.49 27.34
CA LYS A 296 -12.64 33.38 28.79
C LYS A 296 -12.98 34.72 29.48
N LYS A 297 -13.01 35.82 28.73
CA LYS A 297 -13.43 37.16 29.20
C LYS A 297 -14.82 37.47 28.69
#